data_AF-B4IKJ6-F1
#
_entry.id   AF-B4IKJ6-F1
#
_cell.length_a   1.000
_cell.length_b   1.000
_cell.length_c   1.000
_cell.angle_alpha   90.00
_cell.angle_beta   90.00
_cell.angle_gamma   90.00
#
_symmetry.space_group_name_H-M   'P 1'
#
loop_
_entity.id
_entity.type
_entity.pdbx_description
1 polymer ?
#
loop_
_entity_poly.entity_id
_entity_poly.type
_entity_poly.pdbx_seq_one_letter_code
_entity_poly.pdbx_strand_id
1 'polypeptide(L)'
;MRMLNCLNYILIAVIARATCESLKLEEIAIKTLDCRENTCTNLRYPSASEVAYFPESVTKHLRKYESLVLHSSQLANLPRKIFLNLPQLVEFHVLECELQQIEKCMF
;
A
#
# COMPACT_ATOMS: atom_id res chain seq x y z
N MET A 1 14.43 -25.57 30.48
CA MET A 1 13.97 -24.18 30.29
C MET A 1 15.20 -23.29 30.06
N ARG A 2 15.44 -22.86 28.82
CA ARG A 2 16.50 -21.87 28.51
C ARG A 2 15.88 -20.48 28.63
N MET A 3 16.22 -19.73 29.67
CA MET A 3 15.86 -18.32 29.78
C MET A 3 16.59 -17.56 28.65
N LEU A 4 15.85 -16.98 27.71
CA LEU A 4 16.42 -15.98 26.81
C LEU A 4 16.90 -14.81 27.69
N ASN A 5 18.20 -14.55 27.70
CA ASN A 5 18.79 -13.41 28.40
C ASN A 5 18.39 -12.10 27.69
N CYS A 6 18.28 -10.97 28.41
CA CYS A 6 17.94 -9.65 27.85
C CYS A 6 18.83 -9.26 26.65
N LEU A 7 20.11 -9.66 26.66
CA LEU A 7 21.02 -9.46 25.54
C LEU A 7 20.56 -10.18 24.27
N ASN A 8 20.00 -11.39 24.37
CA ASN A 8 19.41 -12.10 23.23
C ASN A 8 18.15 -11.40 22.73
N TYR A 9 17.34 -10.83 23.63
CA TYR A 9 16.14 -10.09 23.24
C TYR A 9 16.50 -8.78 22.52
N ILE A 10 17.50 -8.05 23.01
CA ILE A 10 18.02 -6.85 22.34
C ILE A 10 18.62 -7.22 20.99
N LEU A 11 19.38 -8.31 20.90
CA LEU A 11 19.96 -8.78 19.63
C LEU A 11 18.87 -9.15 18.62
N ILE A 12 17.83 -9.89 19.03
CA ILE A 12 16.68 -10.22 18.19
C ILE A 12 15.92 -8.95 17.77
N ALA A 13 15.71 -8.01 18.69
CA ALA A 13 15.05 -6.74 18.40
C ALA A 13 15.89 -5.85 17.46
N VAL A 14 17.22 -5.87 17.57
CA VAL A 14 18.14 -5.17 16.67
C VAL A 14 18.15 -5.84 15.30
N ILE A 15 18.19 -7.17 15.22
CA ILE A 15 18.08 -7.91 13.94
C ILE A 15 16.73 -7.65 13.27
N ALA A 16 15.63 -7.69 14.04
CA ALA A 16 14.29 -7.39 13.54
C ALA A 16 14.12 -5.91 13.10
N ARG A 17 14.90 -4.99 13.67
CA ARG A 17 14.99 -3.58 13.21
C ARG A 17 15.93 -3.42 12.01
N ALA A 18 16.93 -4.28 11.86
CA ALA A 18 18.00 -4.16 10.87
C ALA A 18 17.70 -4.82 9.52
N THR A 19 16.71 -5.71 9.43
CA THR A 19 16.29 -6.29 8.15
C THR A 19 14.83 -5.98 7.87
N CYS A 20 14.52 -4.70 7.67
CA CYS A 20 13.45 -4.33 6.75
C CYS A 20 14.06 -4.33 5.35
N GLU A 21 14.26 -5.51 4.77
CA GLU A 21 14.51 -5.61 3.33
C GLU A 21 13.20 -5.25 2.65
N SER A 22 12.98 -3.96 2.37
CA SER A 22 11.87 -3.57 1.50
C SER A 22 12.10 -4.29 0.18
N LEU A 23 11.16 -5.15 -0.21
CA LEU A 23 11.15 -5.65 -1.57
C LEU A 23 11.19 -4.42 -2.49
N LYS A 24 12.22 -4.33 -3.33
CA LYS A 24 12.40 -3.16 -4.19
C LYS A 24 11.39 -3.27 -5.33
N LEU A 25 10.16 -2.88 -5.04
CA LEU A 25 9.07 -2.82 -6.01
C LEU A 25 9.29 -1.66 -6.98
N GLU A 26 8.98 -1.90 -8.24
CA GLU A 26 8.93 -0.89 -9.28
C GLU A 26 7.66 -0.04 -9.10
N GLU A 27 7.83 1.25 -8.79
CA GLU A 27 6.71 2.20 -8.66
C GLU A 27 6.22 2.61 -10.05
N ILE A 28 4.99 2.23 -10.39
CA ILE A 28 4.35 2.57 -11.66
C ILE A 28 3.33 3.69 -11.45
N ALA A 29 3.62 4.87 -12.00
CA ALA A 29 2.68 5.98 -11.98
C ALA A 29 1.45 5.67 -12.85
N ILE A 30 0.27 5.67 -12.24
CA ILE A 30 -0.98 5.46 -12.97
C ILE A 30 -1.32 6.73 -13.77
N LYS A 31 -1.80 6.56 -15.00
CA LYS A 31 -2.15 7.68 -15.89
C LYS A 31 -3.60 8.15 -15.70
N THR A 32 -4.48 7.21 -15.39
CA THR A 32 -5.93 7.39 -15.31
C THR A 32 -6.47 6.47 -14.23
N LEU A 33 -7.54 6.89 -13.58
CA LEU A 33 -8.25 6.12 -12.57
C LEU A 33 -9.74 6.31 -12.84
N ASP A 34 -10.45 5.21 -13.05
CA ASP A 34 -11.89 5.21 -13.27
C ASP A 34 -12.58 5.24 -11.91
N CYS A 35 -13.22 6.36 -11.57
CA CYS A 35 -13.89 6.55 -10.28
C CYS A 35 -15.31 7.07 -10.46
N ARG A 36 -16.24 6.45 -9.75
CA ARG A 36 -17.54 7.00 -9.43
C ARG A 36 -17.53 7.40 -7.96
N GLU A 37 -17.61 8.70 -7.71
CA GLU A 37 -17.47 9.26 -6.36
C GLU A 37 -16.15 8.84 -5.70
N ASN A 38 -16.22 8.05 -4.63
CA ASN A 38 -15.09 7.53 -3.90
C ASN A 38 -14.77 6.05 -4.21
N THR A 39 -15.47 5.45 -5.17
CA THR A 39 -15.25 4.08 -5.60
C THR A 39 -14.53 4.08 -6.94
N CYS A 40 -13.36 3.45 -6.99
CA CYS A 40 -12.54 3.38 -8.20
C CYS A 40 -12.29 1.93 -8.63
N THR A 41 -12.24 1.71 -9.93
CA THR A 41 -12.20 0.38 -10.57
C THR A 41 -11.13 0.30 -11.66
N ASN A 42 -10.97 -0.89 -12.26
CA ASN A 42 -10.15 -1.12 -13.46
C ASN A 42 -8.65 -0.80 -13.31
N LEU A 43 -8.08 -0.88 -12.11
CA LEU A 43 -6.63 -0.85 -11.93
C LEU A 43 -6.04 -2.23 -12.21
N ARG A 44 -5.03 -2.30 -13.07
CA ARG A 44 -4.40 -3.55 -13.51
C ARG A 44 -2.88 -3.52 -13.36
N TYR A 45 -2.41 -3.96 -12.20
CA TYR A 45 -1.02 -4.12 -11.80
C TYR A 45 -0.84 -5.50 -11.12
N PRO A 46 -0.95 -6.61 -11.89
CA PRO A 46 -0.94 -7.96 -11.35
C PRO A 46 0.47 -8.49 -11.02
N SER A 47 1.54 -7.75 -11.34
CA SER A 47 2.90 -8.20 -11.05
C SER A 47 3.25 -7.98 -9.59
N ALA A 48 3.73 -9.03 -8.92
CA ALA A 48 4.24 -8.95 -7.55
C ALA A 48 5.48 -8.04 -7.42
N SER A 49 6.16 -7.72 -8.51
CA SER A 49 7.31 -6.80 -8.53
C SER A 49 6.93 -5.33 -8.75
N GLU A 50 5.65 -5.04 -9.00
CA GLU A 50 5.16 -3.70 -9.34
C GLU A 50 4.24 -3.16 -8.25
N VAL A 51 4.25 -1.85 -8.06
CA VAL A 51 3.33 -1.17 -7.16
C VAL A 51 2.82 0.11 -7.79
N ALA A 52 1.51 0.31 -7.73
CA ALA A 52 0.89 1.50 -8.28
C ALA A 52 1.23 2.75 -7.44
N TYR A 53 1.52 3.86 -8.11
CA TYR A 53 1.66 5.19 -7.53
C TYR A 53 0.63 6.13 -8.15
N PHE A 54 -0.11 6.86 -7.31
CA PHE A 54 -1.23 7.69 -7.74
C PHE A 54 -0.79 9.16 -7.78
N PRO A 55 -0.40 9.72 -8.94
CA PRO A 55 0.11 11.08 -9.01
C PRO A 55 -0.97 12.13 -8.66
N GLU A 56 -0.54 13.35 -8.34
CA GLU A 56 -1.44 14.45 -8.02
C GLU A 56 -2.49 14.73 -9.11
N SER A 57 -2.10 14.58 -10.38
CA SER A 57 -3.01 14.74 -11.52
C SER A 57 -4.20 13.78 -11.49
N VAL A 58 -4.04 12.60 -10.91
CA VAL A 58 -5.08 11.57 -10.79
C VAL A 58 -5.85 11.70 -9.47
N THR A 59 -5.17 12.09 -8.38
CA THR A 59 -5.76 12.16 -7.04
C THR A 59 -6.48 13.46 -6.73
N LYS A 60 -6.31 14.52 -7.55
CA LYS A 60 -6.86 15.87 -7.29
C LYS A 60 -8.35 15.87 -6.91
N HIS A 61 -9.18 15.10 -7.62
CA HIS A 61 -10.63 15.06 -7.39
C HIS A 61 -11.04 14.15 -6.21
N LEU A 62 -10.10 13.35 -5.71
CA LEU A 62 -10.32 12.38 -4.63
C LEU A 62 -9.92 12.93 -3.25
N ARG A 63 -9.13 14.02 -3.19
CA ARG A 63 -8.62 14.61 -1.93
C ARG A 63 -9.69 15.04 -0.93
N LYS A 64 -10.95 15.14 -1.36
CA LYS A 64 -12.11 15.51 -0.53
C LYS A 64 -12.75 14.33 0.20
N TYR A 65 -12.42 13.08 -0.15
CA TYR A 65 -13.08 11.92 0.42
C TYR A 65 -12.34 11.42 1.65
N GLU A 66 -13.09 11.09 2.69
CA GLU A 66 -12.59 10.45 3.90
C GLU A 66 -12.49 8.92 3.76
N SER A 67 -13.19 8.35 2.79
CA SER A 67 -13.17 6.92 2.51
C SER A 67 -12.96 6.72 1.02
N LEU A 68 -12.06 5.82 0.62
CA LEU A 68 -11.81 5.44 -0.77
C LEU A 68 -11.95 3.92 -0.90
N VAL A 69 -12.69 3.48 -1.91
CA VAL A 69 -12.89 2.07 -2.24
C VAL A 69 -12.18 1.76 -3.55
N LEU A 70 -11.24 0.82 -3.51
CA LEU A 70 -10.77 0.14 -4.72
C LEU A 70 -11.57 -1.15 -4.89
N HIS A 71 -12.36 -1.23 -5.95
CA HIS A 71 -13.22 -2.36 -6.26
C HIS A 71 -12.78 -3.03 -7.56
N SER A 72 -12.90 -4.36 -7.64
CA SER A 72 -12.68 -5.13 -8.88
C SER A 72 -11.39 -4.74 -9.61
N SER A 73 -10.29 -4.63 -8.86
CA SER A 73 -9.00 -4.21 -9.38
C SER A 73 -7.97 -5.32 -9.21
N GLN A 74 -7.12 -5.51 -10.21
CA GLN A 74 -6.06 -6.52 -10.19
C GLN A 74 -4.77 -5.86 -9.68
N LEU A 75 -4.60 -5.86 -8.36
CA LEU A 75 -3.40 -5.32 -7.71
C LEU A 75 -2.70 -6.46 -6.97
N ALA A 76 -1.46 -6.74 -7.31
CA ALA A 76 -0.64 -7.66 -6.50
C ALA A 76 -0.19 -7.00 -5.18
N ASN A 77 0.03 -5.68 -5.23
CA ASN A 77 0.49 -4.84 -4.12
C ASN A 77 -0.41 -3.62 -3.93
N LEU A 78 -0.58 -3.16 -2.69
CA LEU A 78 -1.33 -1.93 -2.39
C LEU A 78 -0.60 -0.68 -2.92
N PRO A 79 -1.33 0.34 -3.42
CA PRO A 79 -0.70 1.56 -3.91
C PRO A 79 0.10 2.30 -2.84
N ARG A 80 1.31 2.74 -3.18
CA ARG A 80 2.17 3.49 -2.26
C ARG A 80 1.68 4.93 -2.09
N LYS A 81 1.91 5.48 -0.88
CA LYS A 81 1.71 6.90 -0.55
C LYS A 81 0.25 7.35 -0.69
N ILE A 82 -0.72 6.43 -0.61
CA ILE A 82 -2.13 6.76 -0.83
C ILE A 82 -2.64 7.77 0.22
N PHE A 83 -2.30 7.59 1.50
CA PHE A 83 -2.64 8.51 2.59
C PHE A 83 -1.87 9.84 2.53
N LEU A 84 -0.67 9.85 1.96
CA LEU A 84 0.08 11.09 1.73
C LEU A 84 -0.54 11.92 0.60
N ASN A 85 -1.03 11.26 -0.45
CA ASN A 85 -1.62 11.93 -1.61
C ASN A 85 -3.08 12.34 -1.39
N LEU A 86 -3.78 11.66 -0.46
CA LEU A 86 -5.17 11.88 -0.07
C LEU A 86 -5.25 12.24 1.43
N PRO A 87 -4.99 13.50 1.81
CA PRO A 87 -4.77 13.88 3.21
C PRO A 87 -6.03 13.85 4.09
N GLN A 88 -7.23 13.75 3.49
CA GLN A 88 -8.48 13.56 4.22
C GLN A 88 -8.83 12.08 4.39
N LEU A 89 -8.10 11.17 3.76
CA LEU A 89 -8.43 9.75 3.75
C LEU A 89 -8.22 9.13 5.13
N VAL A 90 -9.32 8.62 5.70
CA VAL A 90 -9.38 7.89 6.97
C VAL A 90 -9.54 6.39 6.72
N GLU A 91 -10.32 6.03 5.70
CA GLU A 91 -10.63 4.64 5.36
C GLU A 91 -10.17 4.31 3.94
N PHE A 92 -9.52 3.16 3.79
CA PHE A 92 -9.13 2.64 2.49
C PHE A 92 -9.57 1.19 2.36
N HIS A 93 -10.64 0.98 1.59
CA HIS A 93 -11.23 -0.33 1.37
C HIS A 93 -10.70 -0.91 0.08
N VAL A 94 -10.28 -2.18 0.10
CA VAL A 94 -9.90 -2.92 -1.09
C VAL A 94 -10.77 -4.16 -1.20
N LEU A 95 -11.66 -4.16 -2.18
CA LEU A 95 -12.73 -5.13 -2.35
C LEU A 95 -12.58 -5.85 -3.68
N GLU A 96 -12.74 -7.18 -3.67
CA GLU A 96 -12.68 -8.00 -4.89
C GLU A 96 -11.37 -7.78 -5.69
N CYS A 97 -10.25 -7.64 -4.97
CA CYS A 97 -8.92 -7.52 -5.55
C CYS A 97 -8.07 -8.76 -5.27
N GLU A 98 -7.14 -9.05 -6.18
CA GLU A 98 -6.21 -10.19 -6.08
C GLU A 98 -4.94 -9.83 -5.29
N LEU A 99 -5.10 -9.16 -4.15
CA LEU A 99 -3.98 -8.72 -3.32
C LEU A 99 -3.15 -9.91 -2.85
N GLN A 100 -1.89 -9.96 -3.29
CA GLN A 100 -0.96 -11.01 -2.90
C GLN A 100 -0.16 -10.59 -1.66
N GLN A 101 0.18 -9.30 -1.55
CA GLN A 101 1.00 -8.80 -0.46
C GLN A 101 0.53 -7.42 0.04
N ILE A 102 0.64 -7.24 1.35
CA ILE A 102 0.45 -5.97 2.05
C ILE A 102 1.83 -5.58 2.60
N GLU A 103 2.48 -4.58 2.01
CA GLU A 103 3.83 -4.18 2.42
C GLU A 103 3.83 -3.51 3.80
N LYS A 104 4.75 -3.91 4.68
CA LYS A 104 4.87 -3.36 6.04
C LYS A 104 5.19 -1.86 6.09
N CYS A 105 5.78 -1.30 5.03
CA CYS A 105 6.13 0.13 4.91
C CYS A 105 5.07 0.97 4.18
N MET A 106 3.85 0.45 4.06
CA MET A 106 2.73 1.16 3.45
C MET A 106 2.19 2.34 4.27
N PHE A 107 2.48 2.38 5.58
CA PHE A 107 1.96 3.35 6.55
C PHE A 107 2.96 4.47 6.83
#